data_AF-A0A1E5QA32-F1
#
_entry.id   AF-A0A1E5QA32-F1
#
_cell.length_a   1.000
_cell.length_b   1.000
_cell.length_c   1.000
_cell.angle_alpha   90.00
_cell.angle_beta   90.00
_cell.angle_gamma   90.00
#
_symmetry.space_group_name_H-M   'P 1'
#
loop_
_entity.id
_entity.type
_entity.pdbx_description
1 polymer ?
#
loop_
_entity_poly.entity_id
_entity_poly.type
_entity_poly.pdbx_seq_one_letter_code
_entity_poly.pdbx_strand_id
1 'polypeptide(L)'
;MAQGPAQGIGMADHFVMCSRLGRYLTFQASGRFLITDDFATPKLSIPKDAQALAAICSKDELVARAALMPLAHRAASLDDGRREAFEELFELIERQTLSPLVREGALAVLQSGFRENRIRELEAVLSDDLSPARTRYRKFLEVVRELIEGRLASGTFIDEFVDFTKSVAGRLDFGIYSYCMDRIIATPLIPLQVKKMVTVEIMRFPPLIRRELLSNALANGGVDRQAKDFIRHAISMHLPKGQLLEIELLEAVKERRITAQEIENTLNRASMAASYSGVSGRA
;
A
#
# COMPACT_ATOMS: atom_id res chain seq x y z
N MET A 1 10.29 -8.55 -38.52
CA MET A 1 8.87 -8.13 -38.44
C MET A 1 8.72 -7.30 -37.19
N ALA A 2 8.53 -5.99 -37.35
CA ALA A 2 8.41 -5.04 -36.24
C ALA A 2 7.06 -5.23 -35.55
N GLN A 3 7.09 -5.71 -34.31
CA GLN A 3 5.95 -5.62 -33.40
C GLN A 3 5.90 -4.16 -32.91
N GLY A 4 4.81 -3.45 -33.21
CA GLY A 4 4.57 -2.11 -32.66
C GLY A 4 4.47 -2.14 -31.14
N PRO A 5 4.72 -1.01 -30.46
CA PRO A 5 4.66 -0.97 -29.00
C PRO A 5 3.20 -1.20 -28.58
N ALA A 6 2.92 -2.32 -27.91
CA ALA A 6 1.82 -2.32 -26.98
C ALA A 6 2.13 -1.22 -25.96
N GLN A 7 1.44 -0.08 -26.06
CA GLN A 7 1.58 1.05 -25.14
C GLN A 7 1.34 0.54 -23.72
N GLY A 8 2.42 0.36 -22.95
CA GLY A 8 2.31 0.06 -21.53
C GLY A 8 1.59 1.21 -20.83
N ILE A 9 0.72 0.87 -19.88
CA ILE A 9 0.08 1.84 -18.98
C ILE A 9 1.19 2.66 -18.30
N GLY A 10 1.09 3.99 -18.32
CA GLY A 10 2.05 4.85 -17.62
C GLY A 10 2.01 4.62 -16.11
N MET A 11 3.08 4.95 -15.38
CA MET A 11 3.09 4.78 -13.91
C MET A 11 1.98 5.58 -13.22
N ALA A 12 1.73 6.80 -13.73
CA ALA A 12 0.60 7.64 -13.36
C ALA A 12 -0.75 6.91 -13.52
N ASP A 13 -1.03 6.40 -14.72
CA ASP A 13 -2.26 5.67 -15.02
C ASP A 13 -2.41 4.42 -14.14
N HIS A 14 -1.31 3.72 -13.85
CA HIS A 14 -1.30 2.59 -12.93
C HIS A 14 -1.65 3.01 -11.49
N PHE A 15 -1.18 4.15 -11.02
CA PHE A 15 -1.56 4.67 -9.70
C PHE A 15 -3.05 5.08 -9.64
N VAL A 16 -3.57 5.67 -10.70
CA VAL A 16 -5.02 5.93 -10.83
C VAL A 16 -5.80 4.62 -10.77
N MET A 17 -5.35 3.58 -11.48
CA MET A 17 -5.96 2.25 -11.44
C MET A 17 -5.90 1.63 -10.02
N CYS A 18 -4.77 1.72 -9.32
CA CYS A 18 -4.67 1.30 -7.92
C CYS A 18 -5.70 2.02 -7.05
N SER A 19 -5.83 3.34 -7.20
CA SER A 19 -6.80 4.16 -6.46
C SER A 19 -8.25 3.73 -6.74
N ARG A 20 -8.60 3.51 -8.00
CA ARG A 20 -9.94 3.05 -8.44
C ARG A 20 -10.28 1.65 -7.91
N LEU A 21 -9.30 0.76 -7.83
CA LEU A 21 -9.44 -0.56 -7.18
C LEU A 21 -9.44 -0.47 -5.64
N GLY A 22 -9.29 0.74 -5.09
CA GLY A 22 -9.20 0.99 -3.66
C GLY A 22 -7.98 0.34 -3.02
N ARG A 23 -6.85 0.24 -3.73
CA ARG A 23 -5.63 -0.45 -3.28
C ARG A 23 -4.51 0.51 -2.90
N TYR A 24 -3.48 -0.03 -2.25
CA TYR A 24 -2.21 0.67 -2.10
C TYR A 24 -1.46 0.73 -3.44
N LEU A 25 -0.61 1.75 -3.59
CA LEU A 25 0.16 1.95 -4.82
C LEU A 25 1.22 0.86 -4.97
N THR A 26 1.37 0.36 -6.18
CA THR A 26 2.35 -0.68 -6.52
C THR A 26 3.08 -0.33 -7.82
N PHE A 27 4.21 -0.98 -8.07
CA PHE A 27 4.83 -0.97 -9.40
C PHE A 27 4.16 -2.01 -10.29
N GLN A 28 3.69 -1.62 -11.47
CA GLN A 28 2.98 -2.51 -12.39
C GLN A 28 3.78 -3.78 -12.74
N ALA A 29 5.09 -3.64 -13.00
CA ALA A 29 5.92 -4.74 -13.46
C ALA A 29 6.13 -5.82 -12.39
N SER A 30 6.39 -5.42 -11.14
CA SER A 30 6.76 -6.32 -10.05
C SER A 30 5.62 -6.62 -9.08
N GLY A 31 4.56 -5.81 -9.07
CA GLY A 31 3.52 -5.84 -8.04
C GLY A 31 3.98 -5.37 -6.66
N ARG A 32 5.25 -4.96 -6.51
CA ARG A 32 5.81 -4.46 -5.25
C ARG A 32 5.10 -3.16 -4.86
N PHE A 33 4.76 -3.01 -3.58
CA PHE A 33 4.25 -1.75 -3.05
C PHE A 33 5.28 -0.62 -3.16
N LEU A 34 4.77 0.58 -3.44
CA LEU A 34 5.52 1.82 -3.34
C LEU A 34 5.79 2.13 -1.86
N ILE A 35 7.01 2.55 -1.53
CA ILE A 35 7.44 2.92 -0.18
C ILE A 35 8.10 4.30 -0.19
N THR A 36 8.20 4.95 0.97
CA THR A 36 8.83 6.27 1.14
C THR A 36 10.24 6.36 0.54
N ASP A 37 11.07 5.32 0.71
CA ASP A 37 12.45 5.27 0.19
C ASP A 37 12.54 5.30 -1.34
N ASP A 38 11.45 4.98 -2.05
CA ASP A 38 11.41 5.00 -3.52
C ASP A 38 11.51 6.42 -4.08
N PHE A 39 11.11 7.43 -3.31
CA PHE A 39 11.20 8.85 -3.70
C PHE A 39 12.54 9.49 -3.34
N ALA A 40 13.24 8.95 -2.33
CA ALA A 40 14.56 9.43 -1.92
C ALA A 40 15.70 8.81 -2.73
N THR A 41 15.46 7.67 -3.39
CA THR A 41 16.50 6.90 -4.06
C THR A 41 16.78 7.43 -5.48
N PRO A 42 18.03 7.84 -5.82
CA PRO A 42 18.37 8.32 -7.15
C PRO A 42 18.39 7.22 -8.22
N LYS A 43 18.35 5.94 -7.81
CA LYS A 43 18.34 4.79 -8.72
C LYS A 43 16.99 4.55 -9.38
N LEU A 44 15.91 5.10 -8.82
CA LEU A 44 14.56 4.93 -9.31
C LEU A 44 13.98 6.30 -9.66
N SER A 45 13.83 6.57 -10.95
CA SER A 45 13.20 7.81 -11.40
C SER A 45 11.69 7.62 -11.48
N ILE A 46 10.96 8.14 -10.49
CA ILE A 46 9.50 8.23 -10.54
C ILE A 46 9.13 9.50 -11.31
N PRO A 47 8.39 9.40 -12.43
CA PRO A 47 7.93 10.57 -13.19
C PRO A 47 7.09 11.55 -12.36
N LYS A 48 7.08 12.84 -12.72
CA LYS A 48 6.44 13.90 -11.91
C LYS A 48 4.91 13.73 -11.80
N ASP A 49 4.27 13.33 -12.87
CA ASP A 49 2.85 12.97 -12.92
C ASP A 49 2.53 11.82 -11.97
N ALA A 50 3.39 10.80 -11.93
CA ALA A 50 3.28 9.69 -10.98
C ALA A 50 3.55 10.13 -9.53
N GLN A 51 4.50 11.04 -9.28
CA GLN A 51 4.71 11.64 -7.95
C GLN A 51 3.46 12.41 -7.48
N ALA A 52 2.88 13.24 -8.35
CA ALA A 52 1.67 13.99 -8.02
C ALA A 52 0.49 13.07 -7.72
N LEU A 53 0.28 12.04 -8.54
CA LEU A 53 -0.76 11.04 -8.29
C LEU A 53 -0.49 10.22 -7.03
N ALA A 54 0.77 9.97 -6.67
CA ALA A 54 1.08 9.33 -5.40
C ALA A 54 0.73 10.23 -4.20
N ALA A 55 1.02 11.53 -4.27
CA ALA A 55 0.62 12.50 -3.24
C ALA A 55 -0.90 12.64 -3.11
N ILE A 56 -1.64 12.51 -4.22
CA ILE A 56 -3.10 12.61 -4.24
C ILE A 56 -3.76 11.31 -3.80
N CYS A 57 -3.41 10.19 -4.43
CA CYS A 57 -4.17 8.94 -4.37
C CYS A 57 -3.65 7.91 -3.37
N SER A 58 -2.45 8.08 -2.81
CA SER A 58 -1.89 7.06 -1.91
C SER A 58 -2.75 6.88 -0.66
N LYS A 59 -3.02 5.62 -0.33
CA LYS A 59 -3.68 5.21 0.93
C LYS A 59 -2.68 5.03 2.07
N ASP A 60 -1.38 5.11 1.76
CA ASP A 60 -0.31 5.19 2.74
C ASP A 60 0.12 6.66 2.84
N GLU A 61 -0.12 7.26 4.00
CA GLU A 61 0.16 8.67 4.25
C GLU A 61 1.66 9.00 4.19
N LEU A 62 2.52 8.07 4.61
CA LEU A 62 3.96 8.29 4.60
C LEU A 62 4.46 8.34 3.16
N VAL A 63 3.96 7.42 2.32
CA VAL A 63 4.24 7.40 0.87
C VAL A 63 3.71 8.67 0.20
N ALA A 64 2.51 9.11 0.56
CA ALA A 64 1.90 10.33 0.01
C ALA A 64 2.73 11.59 0.35
N ARG A 65 3.18 11.70 1.60
CA ARG A 65 4.06 12.79 2.06
C ARG A 65 5.43 12.73 1.37
N ALA A 66 6.02 11.55 1.24
CA ALA A 66 7.30 11.38 0.55
C ALA A 66 7.23 11.80 -0.93
N ALA A 67 6.11 11.53 -1.59
CA ALA A 67 5.89 11.89 -2.99
C ALA A 67 5.85 13.42 -3.23
N LEU A 68 5.48 14.19 -2.22
CA LEU A 68 5.42 15.66 -2.29
C LEU A 68 6.81 16.30 -2.35
N MET A 69 7.80 15.71 -1.66
CA MET A 69 9.14 16.29 -1.48
C MET A 69 9.90 16.51 -2.80
N PRO A 70 10.04 15.53 -3.72
CA PRO A 70 10.74 15.76 -4.99
C PRO A 70 10.07 16.81 -5.88
N LEU A 71 8.73 16.96 -5.80
CA LEU A 71 8.01 18.01 -6.51
C LEU A 71 8.33 19.39 -5.93
N ALA A 72 8.37 19.50 -4.59
CA ALA A 72 8.69 20.75 -3.89
C ALA A 72 10.12 21.21 -4.20
N HIS A 73 11.10 20.31 -4.09
CA HIS A 73 12.50 20.58 -4.43
C HIS A 73 12.64 21.01 -5.89
N ARG A 74 11.88 20.39 -6.80
CA ARG A 74 11.91 20.78 -8.20
C ARG A 74 11.40 22.21 -8.38
N ALA A 75 10.30 22.58 -7.76
CA ALA A 75 9.74 23.92 -7.83
C ALA A 75 10.68 24.99 -7.23
N ALA A 76 11.35 24.67 -6.11
CA ALA A 76 12.35 25.53 -5.48
C ALA A 76 13.54 25.85 -6.40
N SER A 77 13.89 24.91 -7.30
CA SER A 77 14.98 25.07 -8.27
C SER A 77 14.61 25.84 -9.56
N LEU A 78 13.36 26.24 -9.74
CA LEU A 78 12.86 26.89 -10.96
C LEU A 78 12.74 28.41 -10.79
N ASP A 79 12.89 29.12 -11.91
CA ASP A 79 12.57 30.55 -12.02
C ASP A 79 11.05 30.78 -11.98
N ASP A 80 10.62 31.99 -11.60
CA ASP A 80 9.23 32.32 -11.26
C ASP A 80 8.20 31.89 -12.32
N GLY A 81 8.45 32.13 -13.61
CA GLY A 81 7.52 31.76 -14.69
C GLY A 81 7.34 30.25 -14.92
N ARG A 82 8.27 29.41 -14.45
CA ARG A 82 8.13 27.94 -14.48
C ARG A 82 7.61 27.39 -13.15
N ARG A 83 7.55 28.22 -12.11
CA ARG A 83 7.05 27.88 -10.79
C ARG A 83 5.53 27.93 -10.73
N GLU A 84 4.88 28.79 -11.53
CA GLU A 84 3.41 28.88 -11.63
C GLU A 84 2.75 27.52 -11.90
N ALA A 85 3.30 26.70 -12.81
CA ALA A 85 2.78 25.35 -13.06
C ALA A 85 2.90 24.41 -11.84
N PHE A 86 3.89 24.63 -10.96
CA PHE A 86 4.01 23.89 -9.71
C PHE A 86 3.10 24.46 -8.60
N GLU A 87 2.81 25.75 -8.61
CA GLU A 87 1.80 26.35 -7.74
C GLU A 87 0.43 25.74 -8.02
N GLU A 88 0.01 25.71 -9.29
CA GLU A 88 -1.23 25.04 -9.72
C GLU A 88 -1.26 23.56 -9.33
N LEU A 89 -0.14 22.86 -9.51
CA LEU A 89 -0.03 21.44 -9.13
C LEU A 89 -0.19 21.25 -7.62
N PHE A 90 0.42 22.10 -6.80
CA PHE A 90 0.32 21.99 -5.35
C PHE A 90 -1.07 22.37 -4.85
N GLU A 91 -1.75 23.33 -5.48
CA GLU A 91 -3.16 23.60 -5.24
C GLU A 91 -4.04 22.38 -5.58
N LEU A 92 -3.75 21.71 -6.68
CA LEU A 92 -4.45 20.48 -7.05
C LEU A 92 -4.24 19.37 -6.01
N ILE A 93 -3.00 19.18 -5.55
CA ILE A 93 -2.67 18.20 -4.51
C ILE A 93 -3.40 18.53 -3.20
N GLU A 94 -3.35 19.79 -2.76
CA GLU A 94 -4.03 20.27 -1.54
C GLU A 94 -5.54 19.95 -1.59
N ARG A 95 -6.19 20.26 -2.72
CA ARG A 95 -7.64 20.06 -2.89
C ARG A 95 -8.05 18.60 -3.00
N GLN A 96 -7.23 17.74 -3.62
CA GLN A 96 -7.62 16.37 -3.98
C GLN A 96 -7.01 15.28 -3.11
N THR A 97 -5.98 15.56 -2.32
CA THR A 97 -5.31 14.52 -1.53
C THR A 97 -6.24 13.87 -0.50
N LEU A 98 -6.06 12.57 -0.31
CA LEU A 98 -6.75 11.77 0.69
C LEU A 98 -6.22 12.01 2.12
N SER A 99 -5.01 12.56 2.27
CA SER A 99 -4.35 12.75 3.58
C SER A 99 -4.39 14.21 4.04
N PRO A 100 -4.89 14.49 5.26
CA PRO A 100 -4.79 15.82 5.87
C PRO A 100 -3.35 16.32 6.01
N LEU A 101 -2.40 15.46 6.37
CA LEU A 101 -0.99 15.87 6.53
C LEU A 101 -0.34 16.24 5.20
N VAL A 102 -0.72 15.57 4.10
CA VAL A 102 -0.25 15.95 2.76
C VAL A 102 -0.84 17.30 2.36
N ARG A 103 -2.12 17.55 2.68
CA ARG A 103 -2.78 18.83 2.44
C ARG A 103 -2.07 19.97 3.17
N GLU A 104 -1.79 19.78 4.46
CA GLU A 104 -1.05 20.73 5.29
C GLU A 104 0.37 20.96 4.76
N GLY A 105 1.06 19.89 4.35
CA GLY A 105 2.38 19.97 3.74
C GLY A 105 2.38 20.76 2.42
N ALA A 106 1.43 20.48 1.53
CA ALA A 106 1.29 21.19 0.26
C ALA A 106 1.01 22.68 0.47
N LEU A 107 0.07 23.01 1.37
CA LEU A 107 -0.24 24.38 1.75
C LEU A 107 0.96 25.11 2.34
N ALA A 108 1.73 24.45 3.22
CA ALA A 108 2.92 25.01 3.82
C ALA A 108 4.03 25.32 2.79
N VAL A 109 4.19 24.45 1.79
CA VAL A 109 5.12 24.69 0.68
C VAL A 109 4.67 25.90 -0.15
N LEU A 110 3.38 25.95 -0.53
CA LEU A 110 2.79 27.07 -1.27
C LEU A 110 2.97 28.41 -0.55
N GLN A 111 2.58 28.49 0.72
CA GLN A 111 2.67 29.71 1.54
C GLN A 111 4.11 30.19 1.72
N SER A 112 5.08 29.26 1.69
CA SER A 112 6.49 29.61 1.78
C SER A 112 7.08 30.11 0.46
N GLY A 113 6.37 29.97 -0.66
CA GLY A 113 6.90 30.20 -2.00
C GLY A 113 8.00 29.20 -2.37
N PHE A 114 7.84 27.92 -1.98
CA PHE A 114 8.81 26.85 -2.23
C PHE A 114 10.21 27.11 -1.64
N ARG A 115 10.29 27.70 -0.45
CA ARG A 115 11.56 27.93 0.23
C ARG A 115 12.21 26.60 0.65
N GLU A 116 13.46 26.42 0.24
CA GLU A 116 14.28 25.23 0.55
C GLU A 116 14.27 24.86 2.04
N ASN A 117 14.44 25.83 2.94
CA ASN A 117 14.44 25.56 4.38
C ASN A 117 13.11 24.95 4.85
N ARG A 118 11.98 25.42 4.31
CA ARG A 118 10.67 24.91 4.67
C ARG A 118 10.47 23.49 4.16
N ILE A 119 10.97 23.18 2.97
CA ILE A 119 10.93 21.83 2.40
C ILE A 119 11.74 20.88 3.29
N ARG A 120 12.94 21.27 3.71
CA ARG A 120 13.78 20.47 4.63
C ARG A 120 13.16 20.24 6.00
N GLU A 121 12.43 21.22 6.54
CA GLU A 121 11.67 21.03 7.79
C GLU A 121 10.61 19.93 7.64
N LEU A 122 9.87 19.92 6.52
CA LEU A 122 8.85 18.89 6.26
C LEU A 122 9.48 17.50 6.08
N GLU A 123 10.64 17.42 5.44
CA GLU A 123 11.42 16.18 5.32
C GLU A 123 11.91 15.68 6.68
N ALA A 124 12.38 16.58 7.56
CA ALA A 124 12.82 16.23 8.90
C ALA A 124 11.67 15.63 9.73
N VAL A 125 10.47 16.25 9.67
CA VAL A 125 9.27 15.71 10.34
C VAL A 125 8.91 14.33 9.81
N LEU A 126 8.95 14.12 8.48
CA LEU A 126 8.70 12.80 7.89
C LEU A 126 9.74 11.76 8.33
N SER A 127 11.01 12.14 8.40
CA SER A 127 12.10 11.27 8.88
C SER A 127 11.92 10.89 10.36
N ASP A 128 11.51 11.84 11.19
CA ASP A 128 11.25 11.63 12.61
C ASP A 128 10.06 10.67 12.84
N ASP A 129 9.05 10.71 11.99
CA ASP A 129 7.94 9.75 12.03
C ASP A 129 8.39 8.31 11.64
N LEU A 130 9.26 8.20 10.63
CA LEU A 130 9.71 6.92 10.08
C LEU A 130 10.76 6.21 10.95
N SER A 131 11.68 6.95 11.57
CA SER A 131 12.85 6.36 12.23
C SER A 131 12.53 5.43 13.41
N PRO A 132 11.55 5.73 14.31
CA PRO A 132 11.20 4.84 15.40
C PRO A 132 10.54 3.57 14.89
N ALA A 133 9.68 3.68 13.88
CA ALA A 133 8.99 2.54 13.27
C ALA A 133 9.97 1.60 12.55
N ARG A 134 10.97 2.15 11.83
CA ARG A 134 12.05 1.36 11.22
C ARG A 134 12.91 0.65 12.27
N THR A 135 13.16 1.29 13.40
CA THR A 135 13.88 0.67 14.52
C THR A 135 13.07 -0.49 15.11
N ARG A 136 11.76 -0.33 15.29
CA ARG A 136 10.85 -1.40 15.72
C ARG A 136 10.81 -2.55 14.72
N TYR A 137 10.73 -2.25 13.43
CA TYR A 137 10.80 -3.25 12.37
C TYR A 137 12.09 -4.08 12.43
N ARG A 138 13.26 -3.45 12.55
CA ARG A 138 14.54 -4.17 12.69
C ARG A 138 14.56 -5.07 13.93
N LYS A 139 14.06 -4.58 15.07
CA LYS A 139 13.94 -5.40 16.29
C LYS A 139 13.02 -6.60 16.07
N PHE A 140 11.90 -6.42 15.39
CA PHE A 140 10.98 -7.52 15.10
C PHE A 140 11.58 -8.56 14.15
N LEU A 141 12.47 -8.16 13.22
CA LEU A 141 13.20 -9.14 12.39
C LEU A 141 14.10 -10.07 13.22
N GLU A 142 14.67 -9.59 14.34
CA GLU A 142 15.41 -10.45 15.26
C GLU A 142 14.49 -11.45 15.96
N VAL A 143 13.26 -11.04 16.34
CA VAL A 143 12.24 -11.96 16.89
C VAL A 143 11.89 -13.06 15.89
N VAL A 144 11.71 -12.70 14.60
CA VAL A 144 11.48 -13.69 13.52
C VAL A 144 12.66 -14.64 13.38
N ARG A 145 13.89 -14.13 13.51
CA ARG A 145 15.11 -14.94 13.47
C ARG A 145 15.18 -15.92 14.64
N GLU A 146 14.91 -15.46 15.86
CA GLU A 146 14.89 -16.32 17.05
C GLU A 146 13.82 -17.42 16.95
N LEU A 147 12.67 -17.13 16.34
CA LEU A 147 11.66 -18.14 16.02
C LEU A 147 12.21 -19.20 15.06
N ILE A 148 12.86 -18.78 13.97
CA ILE A 148 13.45 -19.70 12.98
C ILE A 148 14.54 -20.58 13.60
N GLU A 149 15.33 -20.02 14.52
CA GLU A 149 16.37 -20.74 15.25
C GLU A 149 15.83 -21.62 16.39
N GLY A 150 14.51 -21.64 16.61
CA GLY A 150 13.87 -22.43 17.66
C GLY A 150 14.11 -21.91 19.08
N ARG A 151 14.60 -20.67 19.22
CA ARG A 151 14.88 -20.01 20.49
C ARG A 151 13.66 -19.30 21.08
N LEU A 152 12.60 -19.18 20.29
CA LEU A 152 11.34 -18.51 20.66
C LEU A 152 10.14 -19.44 20.46
N ALA A 153 9.27 -19.51 21.47
CA ALA A 153 8.03 -20.28 21.39
C ALA A 153 6.97 -19.57 20.51
N SER A 154 6.09 -20.35 19.85
CA SER A 154 5.06 -19.80 18.95
C SER A 154 4.09 -18.83 19.64
N GLY A 155 3.73 -19.08 20.91
CA GLY A 155 2.87 -18.17 21.67
C GLY A 155 3.52 -16.81 21.88
N THR A 156 4.77 -16.81 22.37
CA THR A 156 5.56 -15.59 22.60
C THR A 156 5.78 -14.82 21.29
N PHE A 157 6.03 -15.51 20.18
CA PHE A 157 6.13 -14.85 18.88
C PHE A 157 4.86 -14.08 18.51
N ILE A 158 3.67 -14.62 18.82
CA ILE A 158 2.41 -13.97 18.49
C ILE A 158 2.18 -12.74 19.36
N ASP A 159 2.54 -12.79 20.64
CA ASP A 159 2.49 -11.62 21.52
C ASP A 159 3.41 -10.49 21.00
N GLU A 160 4.64 -10.82 20.62
CA GLU A 160 5.59 -9.89 19.99
C GLU A 160 5.08 -9.35 18.65
N PHE A 161 4.45 -10.20 17.84
CA PHE A 161 3.84 -9.80 16.57
C PHE A 161 2.70 -8.80 16.78
N VAL A 162 1.85 -9.04 17.78
CA VAL A 162 0.73 -8.14 18.12
C VAL A 162 1.26 -6.81 18.67
N ASP A 163 2.27 -6.82 19.54
CA ASP A 163 2.92 -5.60 20.04
C ASP A 163 3.57 -4.80 18.90
N PHE A 164 4.36 -5.49 18.06
CA PHE A 164 4.97 -4.90 16.88
C PHE A 164 3.92 -4.21 16.01
N THR A 165 2.86 -4.91 15.63
CA THR A 165 1.79 -4.39 14.77
C THR A 165 1.15 -3.14 15.37
N LYS A 166 0.83 -3.15 16.66
CA LYS A 166 0.25 -1.99 17.36
C LYS A 166 1.22 -0.81 17.40
N SER A 167 2.50 -1.08 17.61
CA SER A 167 3.53 -0.05 17.74
C SER A 167 3.85 0.68 16.43
N VAL A 168 3.67 0.00 15.28
CA VAL A 168 4.00 0.55 13.95
C VAL A 168 2.77 0.95 13.13
N ALA A 169 1.56 0.72 13.63
CA ALA A 169 0.33 1.06 12.94
C ALA A 169 0.31 2.55 12.53
N GLY A 170 0.20 2.80 11.22
CA GLY A 170 0.20 4.15 10.64
C GLY A 170 1.55 4.89 10.67
N ARG A 171 2.62 4.24 11.17
CA ARG A 171 3.97 4.83 11.31
C ARG A 171 5.04 4.11 10.50
N LEU A 172 4.71 2.97 9.93
CA LEU A 172 5.55 2.22 9.00
C LEU A 172 4.86 2.13 7.65
N ASP A 173 5.64 2.28 6.58
CA ASP A 173 5.19 2.01 5.22
C ASP A 173 4.47 0.67 5.15
N PHE A 174 3.24 0.67 4.66
CA PHE A 174 2.46 -0.55 4.45
C PHE A 174 3.21 -1.53 3.54
N GLY A 175 3.96 -1.02 2.56
CA GLY A 175 4.80 -1.85 1.70
C GLY A 175 5.89 -2.63 2.45
N ILE A 176 6.55 -2.00 3.43
CA ILE A 176 7.56 -2.66 4.28
C ILE A 176 6.87 -3.69 5.18
N TYR A 177 5.75 -3.31 5.81
CA TYR A 177 4.97 -4.20 6.65
C TYR A 177 4.46 -5.43 5.89
N SER A 178 3.84 -5.23 4.71
CA SER A 178 3.33 -6.32 3.87
C SER A 178 4.44 -7.26 3.44
N TYR A 179 5.60 -6.71 3.06
CA TYR A 179 6.74 -7.54 2.68
C TYR A 179 7.22 -8.44 3.84
N CYS A 180 7.22 -7.91 5.07
CA CYS A 180 7.52 -8.70 6.27
C CYS A 180 6.51 -9.85 6.43
N MET A 181 5.21 -9.57 6.28
CA MET A 181 4.16 -10.58 6.39
C MET A 181 4.28 -11.67 5.32
N ASP A 182 4.53 -11.27 4.08
CA ASP A 182 4.74 -12.19 2.98
C ASP A 182 5.92 -13.13 3.25
N ARG A 183 7.01 -12.61 3.83
CA ARG A 183 8.17 -13.42 4.24
C ARG A 183 7.82 -14.38 5.37
N ILE A 184 7.09 -13.95 6.39
CA ILE A 184 6.68 -14.82 7.50
C ILE A 184 5.85 -15.99 7.00
N ILE A 185 4.88 -15.74 6.13
CA ILE A 185 3.97 -16.78 5.63
C ILE A 185 4.67 -17.69 4.59
N ALA A 186 5.53 -17.14 3.73
CA ALA A 186 6.20 -17.90 2.68
C ALA A 186 7.43 -18.69 3.15
N THR A 187 8.04 -18.32 4.28
CA THR A 187 9.28 -18.98 4.75
C THR A 187 8.98 -20.41 5.23
N PRO A 188 9.62 -21.45 4.67
CA PRO A 188 9.37 -22.84 5.07
C PRO A 188 9.82 -23.17 6.49
N LEU A 189 10.86 -22.48 6.99
CA LEU A 189 11.39 -22.66 8.35
C LEU A 189 10.44 -22.17 9.45
N ILE A 190 9.49 -21.31 9.12
CA ILE A 190 8.51 -20.82 10.09
C ILE A 190 7.41 -21.89 10.27
N PRO A 191 7.14 -22.36 11.50
CA PRO A 191 6.15 -23.41 11.73
C PRO A 191 4.76 -23.05 11.21
N LEU A 192 4.05 -24.03 10.63
CA LEU A 192 2.70 -23.84 10.13
C LEU A 192 1.75 -23.28 11.20
N GLN A 193 1.91 -23.71 12.46
CA GLN A 193 1.11 -23.19 13.57
C GLN A 193 1.26 -21.67 13.73
N VAL A 194 2.47 -21.13 13.60
CA VAL A 194 2.70 -19.68 13.64
C VAL A 194 2.00 -18.99 12.47
N LYS A 195 2.13 -19.54 11.24
CA LYS A 195 1.45 -18.98 10.05
C LYS A 195 -0.07 -18.92 10.24
N LYS A 196 -0.67 -19.95 10.85
CA LYS A 196 -2.10 -20.00 11.18
C LYS A 196 -2.47 -18.94 12.21
N MET A 197 -1.69 -18.79 13.28
CA MET A 197 -1.94 -17.76 14.31
C MET A 197 -1.79 -16.35 13.75
N VAL A 198 -0.76 -16.07 12.95
CA VAL A 198 -0.61 -14.79 12.23
C VAL A 198 -1.80 -14.52 11.31
N THR A 199 -2.28 -15.54 10.59
CA THR A 199 -3.49 -15.40 9.76
C THR A 199 -4.70 -14.99 10.59
N VAL A 200 -4.92 -15.61 11.76
CA VAL A 200 -6.01 -15.25 12.67
C VAL A 200 -5.88 -13.81 13.17
N GLU A 201 -4.67 -13.33 13.44
CA GLU A 201 -4.46 -11.93 13.83
C GLU A 201 -4.70 -10.96 12.66
N ILE A 202 -4.24 -11.28 11.44
CA ILE A 202 -4.53 -10.48 10.22
C ILE A 202 -6.04 -10.35 9.99
N MET A 203 -6.81 -11.38 10.34
CA MET A 203 -8.27 -11.37 10.21
C MET A 203 -8.93 -10.27 11.06
N ARG A 204 -8.25 -9.72 12.07
CA ARG A 204 -8.75 -8.62 12.91
C ARG A 204 -8.45 -7.22 12.36
N PHE A 205 -7.63 -7.13 11.32
CA PHE A 205 -7.21 -5.83 10.78
C PHE A 205 -8.35 -5.10 10.05
N PRO A 206 -8.21 -3.78 9.82
CA PRO A 206 -9.12 -3.03 8.96
C PRO A 206 -9.31 -3.73 7.59
N PRO A 207 -10.53 -3.70 7.01
CA PRO A 207 -10.86 -4.47 5.81
C PRO A 207 -9.86 -4.31 4.66
N LEU A 208 -9.41 -3.08 4.41
CA LEU A 208 -8.45 -2.79 3.34
C LEU A 208 -7.09 -3.49 3.56
N ILE A 209 -6.53 -3.37 4.76
CA ILE A 209 -5.24 -3.96 5.13
C ILE A 209 -5.35 -5.48 5.08
N ARG A 210 -6.39 -6.04 5.70
CA ARG A 210 -6.69 -7.47 5.67
C ARG A 210 -6.79 -8.00 4.24
N ARG A 211 -7.54 -7.29 3.38
CA ARG A 211 -7.73 -7.67 1.98
C ARG A 211 -6.41 -7.76 1.22
N GLU A 212 -5.52 -6.78 1.38
CA GLU A 212 -4.22 -6.77 0.70
C GLU A 212 -3.30 -7.89 1.19
N LEU A 213 -3.16 -8.06 2.51
CA LEU A 213 -2.27 -9.07 3.09
C LEU A 213 -2.72 -10.49 2.77
N LEU A 214 -4.02 -10.79 2.91
CA LEU A 214 -4.53 -12.14 2.64
C LEU A 214 -4.45 -12.49 1.15
N SER A 215 -4.79 -11.55 0.26
CA SER A 215 -4.65 -11.78 -1.18
C SER A 215 -3.18 -11.90 -1.62
N ASN A 216 -2.23 -11.20 -0.96
CA ASN A 216 -0.80 -11.43 -1.20
C ASN A 216 -0.37 -12.84 -0.79
N ALA A 217 -0.74 -13.28 0.42
CA ALA A 217 -0.42 -14.61 0.90
C ALA A 217 -0.98 -15.72 0.00
N LEU A 218 -2.20 -15.55 -0.52
CA LEU A 218 -2.83 -16.49 -1.43
C LEU A 218 -2.18 -16.50 -2.82
N ALA A 219 -1.85 -15.32 -3.38
CA ALA A 219 -1.21 -15.20 -4.69
C ALA A 219 0.29 -15.56 -4.68
N ASN A 220 0.94 -15.61 -3.51
CA ASN A 220 2.37 -15.87 -3.40
C ASN A 220 2.68 -17.36 -3.65
N GLY A 221 3.50 -17.65 -4.66
CA GLY A 221 3.91 -19.01 -5.03
C GLY A 221 4.79 -19.72 -4.00
N GLY A 222 5.44 -18.97 -3.10
CA GLY A 222 6.26 -19.52 -2.01
C GLY A 222 5.47 -19.97 -0.78
N VAL A 223 4.19 -19.61 -0.67
CA VAL A 223 3.33 -20.03 0.44
C VAL A 223 2.86 -21.46 0.22
N ASP A 224 3.09 -22.31 1.21
CA ASP A 224 2.73 -23.73 1.14
C ASP A 224 1.21 -23.94 1.05
N ARG A 225 0.81 -25.07 0.44
CA ARG A 225 -0.60 -25.38 0.21
C ARG A 225 -1.41 -25.46 1.50
N GLN A 226 -0.84 -26.01 2.58
CA GLN A 226 -1.56 -26.15 3.85
C GLN A 226 -1.86 -24.79 4.48
N ALA A 227 -0.94 -23.84 4.39
CA ALA A 227 -1.16 -22.46 4.80
C ALA A 227 -2.24 -21.78 3.94
N LYS A 228 -2.21 -21.95 2.61
CA LYS A 228 -3.25 -21.40 1.71
C LYS A 228 -4.63 -21.99 2.00
N ASP A 229 -4.72 -23.30 2.19
CA ASP A 229 -5.98 -23.99 2.48
C ASP A 229 -6.56 -23.52 3.82
N PHE A 230 -5.70 -23.31 4.83
CA PHE A 230 -6.12 -22.70 6.10
C PHE A 230 -6.62 -21.27 5.92
N ILE A 231 -5.91 -20.42 5.16
CA ILE A 231 -6.34 -19.04 4.88
C ILE A 231 -7.72 -19.05 4.22
N ARG A 232 -7.93 -19.87 3.17
CA ARG A 232 -9.22 -20.00 2.47
C ARG A 232 -10.35 -20.47 3.40
N HIS A 233 -10.06 -21.42 4.28
CA HIS A 233 -11.02 -21.86 5.28
C HIS A 233 -11.35 -20.75 6.28
N ALA A 234 -10.35 -20.05 6.80
CA ALA A 234 -10.54 -18.97 7.77
C ALA A 234 -11.35 -17.80 7.19
N ILE A 235 -11.07 -17.37 5.95
CA ILE A 235 -11.83 -16.29 5.29
C ILE A 235 -13.28 -16.68 5.04
N SER A 236 -13.55 -17.92 4.60
CA SER A 236 -14.91 -18.37 4.29
C SER A 236 -15.76 -18.55 5.54
N MET A 237 -15.15 -18.91 6.67
CA MET A 237 -15.85 -19.09 7.95
C MET A 237 -16.11 -17.78 8.69
N HIS A 238 -15.19 -16.80 8.60
CA HIS A 238 -15.21 -15.64 9.49
C HIS A 238 -15.45 -14.29 8.80
N LEU A 239 -15.34 -14.20 7.48
CA LEU A 239 -15.61 -12.94 6.76
C LEU A 239 -16.99 -12.95 6.11
N PRO A 240 -17.66 -11.78 6.03
CA PRO A 240 -18.83 -11.62 5.19
C PRO A 240 -18.52 -11.92 3.72
N LYS A 241 -19.50 -12.47 2.99
CA LYS A 241 -19.36 -12.86 1.58
C LYS A 241 -18.78 -11.77 0.67
N GLY A 242 -19.14 -10.50 0.90
CA GLY A 242 -18.60 -9.38 0.12
C GLY A 242 -17.08 -9.22 0.28
N GLN A 243 -16.58 -9.34 1.50
CA GLN A 243 -15.14 -9.22 1.76
C GLN A 243 -14.35 -10.44 1.27
N LEU A 244 -14.95 -11.63 1.35
CA LEU A 244 -14.39 -12.84 0.74
C LEU A 244 -14.19 -12.63 -0.77
N LEU A 245 -15.24 -12.18 -1.47
CA LEU A 245 -15.19 -11.93 -2.90
C LEU A 245 -14.12 -10.88 -3.26
N GLU A 246 -14.00 -9.81 -2.48
CA GLU A 246 -12.96 -8.80 -2.68
C GLU A 246 -11.54 -9.38 -2.58
N ILE A 247 -11.30 -10.31 -1.64
CA ILE A 247 -10.00 -10.99 -1.49
C ILE A 247 -9.73 -11.90 -2.69
N GLU A 248 -10.71 -12.69 -3.11
CA GLU A 248 -10.59 -13.64 -4.23
C GLU A 248 -10.36 -12.92 -5.57
N LEU A 249 -11.10 -11.84 -5.84
CA LEU A 249 -10.89 -11.01 -7.02
C LEU A 249 -9.50 -10.40 -7.02
N LEU A 250 -9.04 -9.92 -5.86
CA LEU A 250 -7.73 -9.31 -5.76
C LEU A 250 -6.58 -10.33 -5.92
N GLU A 251 -6.73 -11.53 -5.36
CA GLU A 251 -5.85 -12.67 -5.61
C GLU A 251 -5.76 -12.96 -7.11
N ALA A 252 -6.90 -13.05 -7.80
CA ALA A 252 -6.95 -13.33 -9.22
C ALA A 252 -6.25 -12.26 -10.09
N VAL A 253 -6.35 -10.97 -9.73
CA VAL A 253 -5.58 -9.91 -10.39
C VAL A 253 -4.08 -10.07 -10.17
N LYS A 254 -3.67 -10.38 -8.93
CA LYS A 254 -2.25 -10.56 -8.58
C LYS A 254 -1.65 -11.75 -9.32
N GLU A 255 -2.42 -12.82 -9.51
CA GLU A 255 -2.04 -13.98 -10.31
C GLU A 255 -2.19 -13.76 -11.83
N ARG A 256 -2.58 -12.56 -12.26
CA ARG A 256 -2.83 -12.20 -13.68
C ARG A 256 -3.88 -13.09 -14.35
N ARG A 257 -4.78 -13.69 -13.58
CA ARG A 257 -5.91 -14.48 -14.08
C ARG A 257 -7.03 -13.62 -14.62
N ILE A 258 -7.15 -12.39 -14.12
CA ILE A 258 -8.12 -11.37 -14.56
C ILE A 258 -7.43 -10.00 -14.61
N THR A 259 -7.93 -9.11 -15.45
CA THR A 259 -7.42 -7.73 -15.53
C THR A 259 -8.15 -6.81 -14.54
N ALA A 260 -7.50 -5.70 -14.16
CA ALA A 260 -8.12 -4.66 -13.33
C ALA A 260 -9.39 -4.08 -13.98
N GLN A 261 -9.39 -3.97 -15.33
CA GLN A 261 -10.53 -3.50 -16.10
C GLN A 261 -11.71 -4.48 -16.04
N GLU A 262 -11.43 -5.79 -16.06
CA GLU A 262 -12.45 -6.83 -15.88
C GLU A 262 -13.06 -6.81 -14.48
N ILE A 263 -12.27 -6.53 -13.44
CA ILE A 263 -12.80 -6.29 -12.09
C ILE A 263 -13.75 -5.10 -12.09
N GLU A 264 -13.35 -3.96 -12.65
CA GLU A 264 -14.18 -2.75 -12.68
C GLU A 264 -15.53 -3.02 -13.35
N ASN A 265 -15.51 -3.73 -14.48
CA ASN A 265 -16.72 -4.13 -15.20
C ASN A 265 -17.60 -5.09 -14.41
N THR A 266 -17.02 -5.89 -13.52
CA THR A 266 -17.75 -6.89 -12.70
C THR A 266 -18.32 -6.24 -11.44
N LEU A 267 -17.55 -5.39 -10.76
CA LEU A 267 -18.01 -4.61 -9.59
C LEU A 267 -19.11 -3.62 -9.97
N ASN A 268 -19.00 -2.93 -11.11
CA ASN A 268 -20.04 -2.03 -11.60
C ASN A 268 -21.34 -2.79 -11.91
N ARG A 269 -21.24 -3.99 -12.50
CA ARG A 269 -22.40 -4.86 -12.75
C ARG A 269 -23.04 -5.36 -11.45
N ALA A 270 -22.24 -5.73 -10.45
CA ALA A 270 -22.75 -6.17 -9.14
C ALA A 270 -23.42 -5.03 -8.36
N SER A 271 -22.85 -3.83 -8.39
CA SER A 271 -23.42 -2.62 -7.78
C SER A 271 -24.74 -2.21 -8.45
N MET A 272 -24.82 -2.28 -9.78
CA MET A 272 -26.08 -2.07 -10.50
C MET A 272 -27.13 -3.13 -10.15
N ALA A 273 -26.77 -4.42 -10.09
CA ALA A 273 -27.71 -5.48 -9.69
C ALA A 273 -28.23 -5.32 -8.25
N ALA A 274 -27.40 -4.82 -7.33
CA ALA A 274 -27.79 -4.52 -5.95
C ALA A 274 -28.72 -3.30 -5.83
N SER A 275 -28.57 -2.30 -6.70
CA SER A 275 -29.43 -1.11 -6.72
C SER A 275 -30.80 -1.37 -7.37
N TYR A 276 -30.89 -2.29 -8.34
CA TYR A 276 -32.19 -2.72 -8.90
C TYR A 276 -33.00 -3.61 -7.95
N SER A 277 -32.35 -4.41 -7.08
CA SER A 277 -33.03 -5.26 -6.10
C SER A 277 -33.56 -4.49 -4.87
N GLY A 278 -33.09 -3.28 -4.63
CA GLY A 278 -33.64 -2.37 -3.61
C GLY A 278 -34.93 -1.65 -4.02
N VAL A 279 -35.25 -1.59 -5.32
CA VAL A 279 -36.43 -0.89 -5.86
C VAL A 279 -37.65 -1.82 -6.00
N SER A 280 -37.45 -3.14 -6.10
CA SER A 280 -38.57 -4.10 -6.25
C SER A 280 -39.23 -4.54 -4.94
N GLY A 281 -38.86 -3.97 -3.80
CA GLY A 281 -39.33 -4.35 -2.46
C GLY A 281 -40.47 -3.50 -1.87
N ARG A 282 -41.04 -2.57 -2.65
CA ARG A 282 -42.24 -1.80 -2.28
C ARG A 282 -43.27 -1.87 -3.40
N ALA A 283 -44.02 -2.96 -3.41
CA ALA A 283 -45.33 -3.06 -4.07
C ALA A 283 -46.23 -3.90 -3.17
#